data_AF-A0A1J5DW16-F1
#
_entry.id   AF-A0A1J5DW16-F1
#
_cell.length_a   1.000
_cell.length_b   1.000
_cell.length_c   1.000
_cell.angle_alpha   90.00
_cell.angle_beta   90.00
_cell.angle_gamma   90.00
#
_symmetry.space_group_name_H-M   'P 1'
#
loop_
_entity.id
_entity.type
_entity.pdbx_description
1 polymer ?
#
loop_
_entity_poly.entity_id
_entity_poly.type
_entity_poly.pdbx_seq_one_letter_code
_entity_poly.pdbx_strand_id
1 'polypeptide(L)'
;MNWKTFNFLSLGLLGLAVLIAPTLALAQDAAAAKEDYEACRALLEEGKPCQALKKCDNALEKLELAPLVELTQEARSQCQATLPKNSKDSDKDGIPDKVDRCPNDPEDKDGFDDADGCPDTDNDHDGRLDGVDGCPNQAEDLDGFEDDDGCLDGDNDGDGVSDEGDRCPGQAEDLDGFKDDDGCPDLDNDDDGLADAEDQCPLQAEDQDGFKDDDGCPDSDNDNDGVTDTADSCPDQPEDLDGDADQDGCPDTADIASILGWTSIGTGLVLLGGGTALFIVGSSLQDEVNHPEKVDGVVRGMTQQEAQQQFDDGGLYQGLGIGLMTLGGALAITGPILFLASSEDDEPKAADQSLLVIPGPGSVTVEVRF
;
A
#
# COMPACT_ATOMS: atom_id res chain seq x y z
N MET A 1 -75.88 -3.38 8.46
CA MET A 1 -75.52 -3.05 9.86
C MET A 1 -74.59 -4.15 10.36
N ASN A 2 -73.50 -3.74 11.04
CA ASN A 2 -72.57 -4.56 11.81
C ASN A 2 -71.63 -5.51 11.07
N TRP A 3 -70.35 -5.15 11.02
CA TRP A 3 -69.29 -5.79 11.82
C TRP A 3 -68.01 -4.94 11.72
N LYS A 4 -67.94 -3.91 12.57
CA LYS A 4 -66.67 -3.26 12.92
C LYS A 4 -66.18 -3.88 14.23
N THR A 5 -64.87 -4.12 14.27
CA THR A 5 -64.01 -4.07 15.47
C THR A 5 -64.36 -5.04 16.60
N PHE A 6 -63.82 -6.26 16.55
CA PHE A 6 -63.56 -7.04 17.76
C PHE A 6 -62.26 -7.83 17.60
N ASN A 7 -61.40 -7.74 18.62
CA ASN A 7 -60.22 -8.56 18.89
C ASN A 7 -58.99 -8.43 17.97
N PHE A 8 -58.18 -7.40 18.23
CA PHE A 8 -56.72 -7.49 18.06
C PHE A 8 -55.91 -7.09 19.30
N LEU A 9 -56.55 -6.75 20.43
CA LEU A 9 -55.86 -6.30 21.65
C LEU A 9 -55.62 -7.37 22.72
N SER A 10 -55.95 -8.65 22.47
CA SER A 10 -55.85 -9.72 23.49
C SER A 10 -54.71 -10.72 23.26
N LEU A 11 -53.99 -10.67 22.14
CA LEU A 11 -52.88 -11.59 21.87
C LEU A 11 -51.48 -10.98 22.10
N GLY A 12 -51.38 -9.66 22.32
CA GLY A 12 -50.10 -9.00 22.60
C GLY A 12 -49.62 -9.07 24.06
N LEU A 13 -50.51 -9.35 25.02
CA LEU A 13 -50.18 -9.39 26.45
C LEU A 13 -49.71 -10.77 26.95
N LEU A 14 -50.04 -11.86 26.24
CA LEU A 14 -49.58 -13.20 26.59
C LEU A 14 -48.19 -13.53 26.01
N GLY A 15 -47.80 -12.92 24.88
CA GLY A 15 -46.46 -13.07 24.30
C GLY A 15 -45.37 -12.27 25.04
N LEU A 16 -45.71 -11.09 25.57
CA LEU A 16 -44.77 -10.25 26.32
C LEU A 16 -44.47 -10.81 27.72
N ALA A 17 -45.44 -11.49 28.35
CA ALA A 17 -45.26 -12.10 29.67
C ALA A 17 -44.26 -13.28 29.67
N VAL A 18 -44.10 -13.98 28.55
CA VAL A 18 -43.17 -15.12 28.41
C VAL A 18 -41.71 -14.67 28.25
N LEU A 19 -41.46 -13.46 27.75
CA LEU A 19 -40.11 -12.90 27.60
C LEU A 19 -39.65 -12.06 28.81
N ILE A 20 -40.55 -11.61 29.68
CA ILE A 20 -40.22 -10.81 30.88
C ILE A 20 -40.07 -11.68 32.15
N ALA A 21 -40.70 -12.86 32.21
CA ALA A 21 -40.60 -13.74 33.37
C ALA A 21 -39.16 -14.22 33.68
N PRO A 22 -38.32 -14.58 32.68
CA PRO A 22 -36.95 -15.02 32.96
C PRO A 22 -36.06 -13.87 33.48
N THR A 23 -36.22 -12.66 32.94
CA THR A 23 -35.43 -11.49 33.35
C THR A 23 -35.83 -10.99 34.73
N LEU A 24 -37.10 -11.12 35.12
CA LEU A 24 -37.56 -10.78 36.46
C LEU A 24 -37.12 -11.81 37.51
N ALA A 25 -37.09 -13.11 37.16
CA ALA A 25 -36.57 -14.15 38.03
C ALA A 25 -35.07 -13.97 38.29
N LEU A 26 -34.28 -13.75 37.23
CA LEU A 26 -32.84 -13.46 37.34
C LEU A 26 -32.58 -12.20 38.20
N ALA A 27 -33.39 -11.16 38.05
CA ALA A 27 -33.28 -9.95 38.87
C ALA A 27 -33.67 -10.17 40.35
N GLN A 28 -34.59 -11.10 40.63
CA GLN A 28 -34.97 -11.47 41.99
C GLN A 28 -33.88 -12.29 42.68
N ASP A 29 -33.29 -13.25 41.97
CA ASP A 29 -32.20 -14.08 42.49
C ASP A 29 -30.95 -13.23 42.75
N ALA A 30 -30.62 -12.30 41.85
CA ALA A 30 -29.52 -11.34 42.05
C ALA A 30 -29.76 -10.42 43.27
N ALA A 31 -30.99 -9.96 43.50
CA ALA A 31 -31.30 -9.14 44.67
C ALA A 31 -31.18 -9.93 45.98
N ALA A 32 -31.61 -11.20 45.98
CA ALA A 32 -31.51 -12.09 47.13
C ALA A 32 -30.05 -12.51 47.41
N ALA A 33 -29.26 -12.76 46.36
CA ALA A 33 -27.82 -13.04 46.47
C ALA A 33 -27.08 -11.86 47.09
N LYS A 34 -27.41 -10.63 46.66
CA LYS A 34 -26.82 -9.41 47.23
C LYS A 34 -27.12 -9.24 48.71
N GLU A 35 -28.35 -9.52 49.15
CA GLU A 35 -28.71 -9.47 50.57
C GLU A 35 -27.90 -10.48 51.40
N ASP A 36 -27.79 -11.72 50.92
CA ASP A 36 -27.03 -12.77 51.59
C ASP A 36 -25.51 -12.45 51.60
N TYR A 37 -24.96 -11.85 50.54
CA TYR A 37 -23.56 -11.36 50.48
C TYR A 37 -23.27 -10.27 51.52
N GLU A 38 -24.12 -9.23 51.58
CA GLU A 38 -23.96 -8.15 52.58
C GLU A 38 -24.08 -8.70 54.01
N ALA A 39 -24.98 -9.65 54.24
CA ALA A 39 -25.11 -10.33 55.53
C ALA A 39 -23.87 -11.18 55.87
N CYS A 40 -23.29 -11.88 54.90
CA CYS A 40 -22.06 -12.65 55.10
C CYS A 40 -20.93 -11.74 55.57
N ARG A 41 -20.68 -10.64 54.84
CA ARG A 41 -19.64 -9.67 55.17
C ARG A 41 -19.82 -9.09 56.58
N ALA A 42 -21.04 -8.70 56.94
CA ALA A 42 -21.32 -8.17 58.29
C ALA A 42 -21.04 -9.21 59.39
N LEU A 43 -21.39 -10.47 59.17
CA LEU A 43 -21.16 -11.54 60.14
C LEU A 43 -19.67 -11.88 60.32
N LEU A 44 -18.85 -11.73 59.28
CA LEU A 44 -17.38 -11.86 59.40
C LEU A 44 -16.80 -10.72 60.25
N GLU A 45 -17.22 -9.48 60.01
CA GLU A 45 -16.80 -8.33 60.82
C GLU A 45 -17.22 -8.47 62.30
N GLU A 46 -18.34 -9.15 62.56
CA GLU A 46 -18.80 -9.49 63.91
C GLU A 46 -18.08 -10.70 64.56
N GLY A 47 -17.19 -11.38 63.84
CA GLY A 47 -16.46 -12.56 64.33
C GLY A 47 -17.35 -13.81 64.46
N LYS A 48 -18.36 -13.95 63.60
CA LYS A 48 -19.28 -15.11 63.54
C LYS A 48 -19.12 -15.90 62.23
N PRO A 49 -17.94 -16.48 61.98
CA PRO A 49 -17.59 -16.98 60.65
C PRO A 49 -18.49 -18.14 60.18
N CYS A 50 -18.93 -19.03 61.06
CA CYS A 50 -19.85 -20.11 60.65
C CYS A 50 -21.27 -19.66 60.33
N GLN A 51 -21.71 -18.50 60.87
CA GLN A 51 -22.98 -17.91 60.46
C GLN A 51 -22.81 -17.16 59.13
N ALA A 52 -21.65 -16.53 58.95
CA ALA A 52 -21.27 -15.88 57.71
C ALA A 52 -21.17 -16.87 56.55
N LEU A 53 -20.46 -18.00 56.73
CA LEU A 53 -20.30 -19.06 55.73
C LEU A 53 -21.64 -19.47 55.14
N LYS A 54 -22.62 -19.78 55.99
CA LYS A 54 -23.98 -20.15 55.54
C LYS A 54 -24.64 -19.06 54.67
N LYS A 55 -24.36 -17.79 54.94
CA LYS A 55 -24.86 -16.68 54.13
C LYS A 55 -24.10 -16.55 52.82
N CYS A 56 -22.78 -16.73 52.85
CA CYS A 56 -21.93 -16.77 51.67
C CYS A 56 -22.30 -17.92 50.72
N ASP A 57 -22.41 -19.16 51.21
CA ASP A 57 -22.81 -20.33 50.38
C ASP A 57 -24.18 -20.11 49.72
N ASN A 58 -25.16 -19.57 50.47
CA ASN A 58 -26.48 -19.23 49.95
C ASN A 58 -26.47 -18.14 48.86
N ALA A 59 -25.51 -17.22 48.93
CA ALA A 59 -25.34 -16.19 47.92
C ALA A 59 -24.66 -16.80 46.67
N LEU A 60 -23.65 -17.66 46.87
CA LEU A 60 -22.87 -18.29 45.81
C LEU A 60 -23.74 -19.21 44.94
N GLU A 61 -24.63 -20.00 45.56
CA GLU A 61 -25.60 -20.85 44.84
C GLU A 61 -26.52 -20.07 43.88
N LYS A 62 -26.72 -18.77 44.13
CA LYS A 62 -27.61 -17.91 43.33
C LYS A 62 -26.86 -17.08 42.29
N LEU A 63 -25.57 -16.81 42.53
CA LEU A 63 -24.80 -15.87 41.75
C LEU A 63 -23.29 -16.10 41.95
N GLU A 64 -22.63 -16.73 40.98
CA GLU A 64 -21.19 -16.97 41.00
C GLU A 64 -20.43 -15.73 40.50
N LEU A 65 -19.96 -14.89 41.43
CA LEU A 65 -19.12 -13.74 41.14
C LEU A 65 -17.78 -13.91 41.86
N ALA A 66 -16.66 -13.63 41.19
CA ALA A 66 -15.31 -13.69 41.76
C ALA A 66 -15.18 -13.10 43.19
N PRO A 67 -15.65 -11.87 43.51
CA PRO A 67 -15.55 -11.32 44.86
C PRO A 67 -16.37 -12.08 45.92
N LEU A 68 -17.38 -12.86 45.51
CA LEU A 68 -18.16 -13.70 46.40
C LEU A 68 -17.45 -15.03 46.68
N VAL A 69 -16.74 -15.59 45.70
CA VAL A 69 -15.91 -16.80 45.86
C VAL A 69 -14.84 -16.56 46.93
N GLU A 70 -14.04 -15.50 46.78
CA GLU A 70 -12.98 -15.14 47.75
C GLU A 70 -13.53 -14.93 49.17
N LEU A 71 -14.65 -14.22 49.30
CA LEU A 71 -15.27 -13.98 50.62
C LEU A 71 -15.79 -15.28 51.24
N THR A 72 -16.29 -16.20 50.42
CA THR A 72 -16.80 -17.50 50.86
C THR A 72 -15.67 -18.38 51.36
N GLN A 73 -14.55 -18.45 50.64
CA GLN A 73 -13.33 -19.15 51.06
C GLN A 73 -12.81 -18.59 52.40
N GLU A 74 -12.75 -17.25 52.54
CA GLU A 74 -12.35 -16.62 53.81
C GLU A 74 -13.29 -17.02 54.96
N ALA A 75 -14.61 -16.93 54.73
CA ALA A 75 -15.60 -17.31 55.73
C ALA A 75 -15.49 -18.78 56.14
N ARG A 76 -15.18 -19.66 55.18
CA ARG A 76 -15.03 -21.09 55.38
C ARG A 76 -13.79 -21.40 56.22
N SER A 77 -12.64 -20.86 55.82
CA SER A 77 -11.37 -20.99 56.55
C SER A 77 -11.50 -20.51 58.00
N GLN A 78 -12.12 -19.33 58.21
CA GLN A 78 -12.38 -18.82 59.56
C GLN A 78 -13.36 -19.69 60.34
N CYS A 79 -14.39 -20.25 59.70
CA CYS A 79 -15.35 -21.12 60.37
C CYS A 79 -14.68 -22.41 60.83
N GLN A 80 -13.91 -23.07 59.94
CA GLN A 80 -13.14 -24.28 60.25
C GLN A 80 -12.23 -24.07 61.45
N ALA A 81 -11.53 -22.93 61.52
CA ALA A 81 -10.65 -22.59 62.64
C ALA A 81 -11.37 -22.46 64.00
N THR A 82 -12.69 -22.19 64.00
CA THR A 82 -13.49 -22.09 65.22
C THR A 82 -14.12 -23.42 65.67
N LEU A 83 -14.09 -24.45 64.82
CA LEU A 83 -14.72 -25.74 65.14
C LEU A 83 -13.93 -26.55 66.19
N PRO A 84 -14.61 -27.40 66.97
CA PRO A 84 -13.94 -28.30 67.91
C PRO A 84 -12.98 -29.25 67.19
N LYS A 85 -11.80 -29.49 67.77
CA LYS A 85 -10.76 -30.39 67.23
C LYS A 85 -11.20 -31.86 67.02
N ASN A 86 -12.31 -32.28 67.63
CA ASN A 86 -12.88 -33.63 67.48
C ASN A 86 -14.19 -33.60 66.68
N SER A 87 -14.34 -32.65 65.77
CA SER A 87 -15.46 -32.65 64.84
C SER A 87 -15.36 -33.89 63.94
N LYS A 88 -16.52 -34.40 63.50
CA LYS A 88 -16.57 -35.53 62.57
C LYS A 88 -16.02 -35.07 61.21
N ASP A 89 -15.21 -35.92 60.62
CA ASP A 89 -14.49 -35.75 59.35
C ASP A 89 -14.45 -37.18 58.77
N SER A 90 -15.12 -37.38 57.64
CA SER A 90 -15.56 -38.69 57.18
C SER A 90 -14.63 -39.31 56.15
N ASP A 91 -14.15 -38.51 55.19
CA ASP A 91 -13.12 -38.82 54.20
C ASP A 91 -11.69 -38.59 54.73
N LYS A 92 -11.53 -37.84 55.82
CA LYS A 92 -10.26 -37.57 56.51
C LYS A 92 -9.32 -36.66 55.74
N ASP A 93 -9.86 -35.72 54.98
CA ASP A 93 -9.07 -34.68 54.34
C ASP A 93 -8.65 -33.56 55.32
N GLY A 94 -9.23 -33.52 56.52
CA GLY A 94 -8.95 -32.54 57.57
C GLY A 94 -9.96 -31.39 57.65
N ILE A 95 -11.00 -31.42 56.84
CA ILE A 95 -12.13 -30.49 56.85
C ILE A 95 -13.30 -31.18 57.57
N PRO A 96 -13.85 -30.58 58.64
CA PRO A 96 -14.96 -31.21 59.33
C PRO A 96 -16.24 -31.26 58.47
N ASP A 97 -16.98 -32.37 58.50
CA ASP A 97 -18.28 -32.62 57.83
C ASP A 97 -19.31 -31.46 57.89
N LYS A 98 -19.17 -30.54 58.84
CA LYS A 98 -20.07 -29.41 59.05
C LYS A 98 -19.82 -28.23 58.11
N VAL A 99 -18.61 -28.14 57.57
CA VAL A 99 -18.14 -27.05 56.69
C VAL A 99 -17.62 -27.56 55.36
N ASP A 100 -17.42 -28.87 55.29
CA ASP A 100 -17.13 -29.67 54.11
C ASP A 100 -18.38 -29.79 53.21
N ARG A 101 -18.23 -29.44 51.93
CA ARG A 101 -19.26 -29.55 50.90
C ARG A 101 -19.37 -30.95 50.32
N CYS A 102 -18.31 -31.75 50.39
CA CYS A 102 -18.25 -33.12 49.92
C CYS A 102 -17.80 -34.09 51.03
N PRO A 103 -18.63 -34.31 52.10
CA PRO A 103 -18.21 -35.03 53.31
C PRO A 103 -17.95 -36.54 53.17
N ASN A 104 -17.76 -37.06 51.97
CA ASN A 104 -17.32 -38.43 51.75
C ASN A 104 -16.24 -38.54 50.66
N ASP A 105 -15.87 -37.43 50.03
CA ASP A 105 -14.95 -37.37 48.91
C ASP A 105 -13.81 -36.44 49.33
N PRO A 106 -12.58 -36.95 49.52
CA PRO A 106 -11.50 -36.15 50.09
C PRO A 106 -11.01 -35.09 49.10
N GLU A 107 -10.83 -33.87 49.61
CA GLU A 107 -10.08 -32.76 49.00
C GLU A 107 -8.68 -33.18 48.48
N ASP A 108 -8.29 -32.70 47.30
CA ASP A 108 -7.01 -33.00 46.64
C ASP A 108 -5.89 -31.97 46.87
N LYS A 109 -6.21 -30.79 47.41
CA LYS A 109 -5.25 -29.80 47.96
C LYS A 109 -4.21 -29.31 46.97
N ASP A 110 -4.66 -28.85 45.82
CA ASP A 110 -3.81 -28.29 44.78
C ASP A 110 -3.67 -26.75 44.87
N GLY A 111 -4.40 -26.11 45.79
CA GLY A 111 -4.41 -24.68 46.00
C GLY A 111 -5.60 -23.96 45.35
N PHE A 112 -6.49 -24.69 44.67
CA PHE A 112 -7.76 -24.21 44.17
C PHE A 112 -8.88 -24.68 45.10
N ASP A 113 -9.73 -23.75 45.55
CA ASP A 113 -10.91 -23.99 46.41
C ASP A 113 -10.76 -24.92 47.65
N ASP A 114 -9.54 -25.32 48.04
CA ASP A 114 -9.06 -26.18 49.16
C ASP A 114 -9.83 -26.11 50.49
N ALA A 115 -10.52 -25.00 50.76
CA ALA A 115 -11.27 -24.81 51.98
C ALA A 115 -12.63 -25.52 51.95
N ASP A 116 -13.15 -25.84 50.76
CA ASP A 116 -14.51 -26.32 50.53
C ASP A 116 -14.71 -27.81 50.81
N GLY A 117 -13.64 -28.60 50.75
CA GLY A 117 -13.65 -30.03 51.05
C GLY A 117 -14.13 -30.89 49.90
N CYS A 118 -14.19 -30.35 48.69
CA CYS A 118 -14.51 -31.08 47.48
C CYS A 118 -13.25 -31.22 46.62
N PRO A 119 -12.97 -32.42 46.08
CA PRO A 119 -11.91 -32.55 45.09
C PRO A 119 -12.31 -31.84 43.79
N ASP A 120 -11.48 -30.90 43.35
CA ASP A 120 -11.61 -30.19 42.09
C ASP A 120 -10.60 -30.78 41.10
N THR A 121 -11.07 -31.68 40.22
CA THR A 121 -10.17 -32.42 39.31
C THR A 121 -9.94 -31.75 37.95
N ASP A 122 -10.58 -30.61 37.76
CA ASP A 122 -10.64 -29.75 36.56
C ASP A 122 -11.13 -28.38 37.04
N ASN A 123 -10.20 -27.59 37.58
CA ASN A 123 -10.51 -26.39 38.37
C ASN A 123 -11.19 -25.28 37.56
N ASP A 124 -10.75 -25.08 36.32
CA ASP A 124 -11.29 -24.06 35.42
C ASP A 124 -12.43 -24.57 34.54
N HIS A 125 -12.71 -25.88 34.61
CA HIS A 125 -13.83 -26.53 33.96
C HIS A 125 -13.80 -26.44 32.43
N ASP A 126 -12.61 -26.41 31.85
CA ASP A 126 -12.43 -26.45 30.39
C ASP A 126 -12.57 -27.88 29.81
N GLY A 127 -12.65 -28.89 30.69
CA GLY A 127 -12.81 -30.30 30.35
C GLY A 127 -11.50 -31.10 30.36
N ARG A 128 -10.40 -30.46 30.71
CA ARG A 128 -9.07 -31.04 30.80
C ARG A 128 -8.66 -31.10 32.28
N LEU A 129 -8.19 -32.27 32.71
CA LEU A 129 -7.92 -32.50 34.12
C LEU A 129 -6.61 -31.81 34.55
N ASP A 130 -6.56 -31.23 35.74
CA ASP A 130 -5.41 -30.43 36.23
C ASP A 130 -4.06 -31.17 36.13
N GLY A 131 -4.09 -32.49 36.31
CA GLY A 131 -2.89 -33.32 36.27
C GLY A 131 -2.25 -33.45 34.88
N VAL A 132 -2.97 -33.10 33.82
CA VAL A 132 -2.44 -32.96 32.47
C VAL A 132 -2.42 -31.51 32.01
N ASP A 133 -3.22 -30.64 32.63
CA ASP A 133 -3.44 -29.24 32.25
C ASP A 133 -2.19 -28.36 32.28
N GLY A 134 -1.97 -27.62 31.19
CA GLY A 134 -0.90 -26.63 31.08
C GLY A 134 -1.18 -25.40 31.93
N CYS A 135 -2.44 -24.99 32.02
CA CYS A 135 -2.93 -23.87 32.80
C CYS A 135 -4.14 -24.28 33.65
N PRO A 136 -3.96 -25.09 34.72
CA PRO A 136 -5.03 -25.69 35.53
C PRO A 136 -5.95 -24.73 36.31
N ASN A 137 -5.97 -23.43 36.02
CA ASN A 137 -6.81 -22.43 36.67
C ASN A 137 -7.29 -21.36 35.66
N GLN A 138 -7.09 -21.61 34.36
CA GLN A 138 -7.38 -20.68 33.29
C GLN A 138 -7.92 -21.48 32.10
N ALA A 139 -9.24 -21.48 31.96
CA ALA A 139 -9.90 -22.22 30.92
C ALA A 139 -9.43 -21.82 29.52
N GLU A 140 -9.16 -22.85 28.71
CA GLU A 140 -8.86 -22.77 27.28
C GLU A 140 -9.94 -22.03 26.46
N ASP A 141 -9.51 -21.27 25.45
CA ASP A 141 -10.38 -20.75 24.40
C ASP A 141 -10.27 -21.58 23.13
N LEU A 142 -11.14 -22.58 23.02
CA LEU A 142 -11.24 -23.51 21.88
C LEU A 142 -11.53 -22.82 20.53
N ASP A 143 -10.52 -22.16 19.96
CA ASP A 143 -10.58 -21.33 18.77
C ASP A 143 -9.83 -21.95 17.58
N GLY A 144 -9.10 -23.05 17.81
CA GLY A 144 -8.34 -23.79 16.83
C GLY A 144 -6.84 -23.50 16.83
N PHE A 145 -6.36 -22.62 17.71
CA PHE A 145 -4.96 -22.39 18.02
C PHE A 145 -4.61 -23.08 19.35
N GLU A 146 -3.55 -23.88 19.34
CA GLU A 146 -2.99 -24.61 20.51
C GLU A 146 -3.95 -25.31 21.52
N ASP A 147 -5.24 -25.50 21.19
CA ASP A 147 -6.37 -26.11 21.97
C ASP A 147 -6.07 -27.40 22.81
N ASP A 148 -4.97 -28.08 22.56
CA ASP A 148 -4.61 -29.36 23.19
C ASP A 148 -3.84 -29.19 24.51
N ASP A 149 -3.36 -28.00 24.85
CA ASP A 149 -2.50 -27.77 26.02
C ASP A 149 -3.24 -27.31 27.29
N GLY A 150 -4.43 -26.73 27.16
CA GLY A 150 -5.29 -26.29 28.27
C GLY A 150 -4.98 -24.86 28.73
N CYS A 151 -4.40 -24.04 27.86
CA CYS A 151 -4.00 -22.68 28.16
C CYS A 151 -4.66 -21.70 27.19
N LEU A 152 -5.42 -20.75 27.73
CA LEU A 152 -5.94 -19.62 26.97
C LEU A 152 -4.84 -18.87 26.19
N ASP A 153 -5.02 -18.77 24.87
CA ASP A 153 -4.17 -18.04 23.95
C ASP A 153 -4.91 -16.82 23.40
N GLY A 154 -4.72 -15.67 24.06
CA GLY A 154 -5.47 -14.44 23.72
C GLY A 154 -4.81 -13.52 22.68
N ASP A 155 -3.74 -13.97 22.04
CA ASP A 155 -2.97 -13.27 20.97
C ASP A 155 -2.20 -14.34 20.18
N ASN A 156 -2.90 -15.01 19.28
CA ASN A 156 -2.44 -16.26 18.63
C ASN A 156 -1.24 -16.08 17.70
N ASP A 157 -1.07 -14.91 17.08
CA ASP A 157 0.08 -14.63 16.22
C ASP A 157 1.18 -13.81 16.89
N GLY A 158 0.91 -13.27 18.07
CA GLY A 158 1.89 -12.65 18.95
C GLY A 158 2.30 -11.26 18.48
N ASP A 159 1.43 -10.55 17.77
CA ASP A 159 1.69 -9.19 17.28
C ASP A 159 1.38 -8.10 18.31
N GLY A 160 0.70 -8.46 19.40
CA GLY A 160 0.33 -7.58 20.50
C GLY A 160 -1.09 -7.01 20.44
N VAL A 161 -1.87 -7.37 19.43
CA VAL A 161 -3.32 -7.16 19.34
C VAL A 161 -4.00 -8.45 19.80
N SER A 162 -4.91 -8.36 20.77
CA SER A 162 -5.63 -9.57 21.24
C SER A 162 -6.56 -10.11 20.16
N ASP A 163 -6.81 -11.42 20.10
CA ASP A 163 -7.66 -12.04 19.06
C ASP A 163 -9.09 -11.44 18.97
N GLU A 164 -9.66 -10.95 20.09
CA GLU A 164 -10.97 -10.27 20.08
C GLU A 164 -10.94 -8.92 19.33
N GLY A 165 -9.80 -8.25 19.36
CA GLY A 165 -9.54 -6.95 18.72
C GLY A 165 -8.87 -7.07 17.36
N ASP A 166 -8.33 -8.24 17.05
CA ASP A 166 -7.55 -8.52 15.85
C ASP A 166 -8.48 -8.92 14.67
N ARG A 167 -8.25 -8.30 13.51
CA ARG A 167 -8.96 -8.61 12.27
C ARG A 167 -8.34 -9.79 11.53
N CYS A 168 -7.09 -10.13 11.80
CA CYS A 168 -6.35 -11.24 11.25
C CYS A 168 -5.65 -12.10 12.35
N PRO A 169 -6.39 -12.78 13.26
CA PRO A 169 -5.88 -13.53 14.44
C PRO A 169 -4.89 -14.69 14.22
N GLY A 170 -4.32 -14.82 13.04
CA GLY A 170 -3.30 -15.82 12.74
C GLY A 170 -2.26 -15.30 11.76
N GLN A 171 -2.15 -13.99 11.61
CA GLN A 171 -1.22 -13.29 10.75
C GLN A 171 -0.72 -12.04 11.46
N ALA A 172 0.46 -12.15 12.05
CA ALA A 172 1.05 -11.06 12.77
C ALA A 172 1.22 -9.80 11.90
N GLU A 173 0.84 -8.65 12.47
CA GLU A 173 1.11 -7.31 11.98
C GLU A 173 2.61 -7.08 11.64
N ASP A 174 2.89 -6.31 10.59
CA ASP A 174 4.27 -6.04 10.14
C ASP A 174 4.89 -4.74 10.71
N LEU A 175 4.07 -3.94 11.42
CA LEU A 175 4.46 -2.79 12.26
C LEU A 175 5.33 -1.76 11.51
N ASP A 176 4.87 -1.35 10.34
CA ASP A 176 5.57 -0.39 9.47
C ASP A 176 5.12 1.08 9.66
N GLY A 177 4.08 1.31 10.48
CA GLY A 177 3.49 2.62 10.75
C GLY A 177 2.24 2.92 9.91
N PHE A 178 1.74 1.96 9.13
CA PHE A 178 0.53 2.03 8.36
C PHE A 178 -0.51 1.04 8.89
N LYS A 179 -1.60 1.58 9.45
CA LYS A 179 -2.73 0.83 10.03
C LYS A 179 -2.39 -0.26 11.07
N ASP A 180 -1.21 -0.23 11.69
CA ASP A 180 -0.74 -1.11 12.80
C ASP A 180 -1.72 -1.39 13.98
N ASP A 181 -2.85 -0.70 14.08
CA ASP A 181 -3.80 -0.84 15.18
C ASP A 181 -4.84 -1.96 14.94
N ASP A 182 -4.87 -2.58 13.74
CA ASP A 182 -5.93 -3.52 13.36
C ASP A 182 -5.53 -5.00 13.28
N GLY A 183 -4.24 -5.30 13.51
CA GLY A 183 -3.69 -6.66 13.64
C GLY A 183 -3.56 -7.39 12.31
N CYS A 184 -3.58 -6.67 11.18
CA CYS A 184 -3.50 -7.27 9.85
C CYS A 184 -2.30 -6.71 9.10
N PRO A 185 -1.36 -7.55 8.63
CA PRO A 185 -0.24 -7.07 7.85
C PRO A 185 -0.71 -6.44 6.54
N ASP A 186 -0.32 -5.19 6.31
CA ASP A 186 -0.56 -4.43 5.08
C ASP A 186 0.69 -4.50 4.18
N LEU A 187 0.83 -5.56 3.38
CA LEU A 187 2.05 -5.81 2.59
C LEU A 187 2.24 -4.91 1.34
N ASP A 188 1.25 -4.09 1.02
CA ASP A 188 1.15 -3.16 -0.12
C ASP A 188 0.26 -2.00 0.33
N ASN A 189 0.89 -0.97 0.89
CA ASN A 189 0.25 0.08 1.67
C ASN A 189 -0.52 1.10 0.83
N ASP A 190 -0.19 1.25 -0.45
CA ASP A 190 -0.88 2.15 -1.37
C ASP A 190 -1.72 1.45 -2.44
N ASP A 191 -1.77 0.12 -2.39
CA ASP A 191 -2.59 -0.77 -3.24
C ASP A 191 -2.22 -0.65 -4.74
N ASP A 192 -0.95 -0.40 -5.08
CA ASP A 192 -0.50 -0.25 -6.47
C ASP A 192 -0.08 -1.58 -7.13
N GLY A 193 0.11 -2.63 -6.33
CA GLY A 193 0.47 -3.99 -6.74
C GLY A 193 1.94 -4.35 -6.57
N LEU A 194 2.79 -3.43 -6.13
CA LEU A 194 4.14 -3.69 -5.61
C LEU A 194 4.07 -3.82 -4.09
N ALA A 195 4.78 -4.82 -3.56
CA ALA A 195 4.86 -4.95 -2.10
C ALA A 195 5.78 -3.86 -1.53
N ASP A 196 5.49 -3.37 -0.33
CA ASP A 196 6.26 -2.33 0.39
C ASP A 196 7.78 -2.60 0.45
N ALA A 197 8.18 -3.87 0.49
CA ALA A 197 9.58 -4.28 0.51
C ALA A 197 10.30 -4.12 -0.85
N GLU A 198 9.55 -4.04 -1.94
CA GLU A 198 10.00 -3.90 -3.33
C GLU A 198 9.70 -2.51 -3.91
N ASP A 199 8.85 -1.72 -3.25
CA ASP A 199 8.42 -0.38 -3.64
C ASP A 199 9.37 0.73 -3.10
N GLN A 200 9.75 1.67 -3.96
CA GLN A 200 10.53 2.86 -3.58
C GLN A 200 9.70 3.96 -2.92
N CYS A 201 8.38 3.97 -3.15
CA CYS A 201 7.42 4.91 -2.63
C CYS A 201 6.20 4.22 -1.95
N PRO A 202 6.39 3.47 -0.85
CA PRO A 202 5.35 2.59 -0.25
C PRO A 202 4.06 3.24 0.27
N LEU A 203 3.87 4.54 0.07
CA LEU A 203 2.69 5.30 0.52
C LEU A 203 2.11 6.15 -0.63
N GLN A 204 2.59 5.97 -1.85
CA GLN A 204 2.20 6.73 -3.03
C GLN A 204 2.09 5.81 -4.23
N ALA A 205 0.84 5.43 -4.54
CA ALA A 205 0.59 4.53 -5.64
C ALA A 205 1.15 5.03 -6.98
N GLU A 206 1.81 4.12 -7.69
CA GLU A 206 2.30 4.25 -9.06
C GLU A 206 1.24 4.74 -10.06
N ASP A 207 1.64 5.57 -11.04
CA ASP A 207 0.77 6.13 -12.06
C ASP A 207 0.83 5.45 -13.44
N GLN A 208 1.37 4.23 -13.57
CA GLN A 208 1.17 3.27 -14.69
C GLN A 208 0.94 3.90 -16.08
N ASP A 209 1.83 4.79 -16.49
CA ASP A 209 1.75 5.52 -17.76
C ASP A 209 2.72 4.98 -18.82
N GLY A 210 3.56 4.02 -18.44
CA GLY A 210 4.58 3.39 -19.28
C GLY A 210 5.99 3.96 -19.05
N PHE A 211 6.16 4.91 -18.14
CA PHE A 211 7.43 5.47 -17.73
C PHE A 211 7.79 4.99 -16.31
N LYS A 212 8.82 4.15 -16.24
CA LYS A 212 9.40 3.65 -14.97
C LYS A 212 8.42 2.98 -13.98
N ASP A 213 7.26 2.50 -14.45
CA ASP A 213 6.25 1.71 -13.71
C ASP A 213 6.73 0.52 -12.84
N ASP A 214 8.00 0.10 -12.96
CA ASP A 214 8.58 -1.02 -12.20
C ASP A 214 9.12 -0.58 -10.81
N ASP A 215 9.15 0.72 -10.48
CA ASP A 215 9.73 1.21 -9.21
C ASP A 215 8.73 1.61 -8.11
N GLY A 216 7.43 1.65 -8.43
CA GLY A 216 6.34 1.93 -7.48
C GLY A 216 6.19 3.41 -7.13
N CYS A 217 6.90 4.31 -7.81
CA CYS A 217 6.87 5.73 -7.54
C CYS A 217 6.15 6.50 -8.66
N PRO A 218 5.09 7.26 -8.35
CA PRO A 218 4.41 8.05 -9.36
C PRO A 218 5.34 9.14 -9.95
N ASP A 219 5.45 9.16 -11.27
CA ASP A 219 6.30 10.07 -12.03
C ASP A 219 5.43 11.17 -12.70
N SER A 220 5.00 12.18 -11.93
CA SER A 220 4.06 13.21 -12.43
C SER A 220 4.58 14.20 -13.51
N ASP A 221 5.83 14.04 -13.95
CA ASP A 221 6.56 14.86 -14.93
C ASP A 221 7.76 14.04 -15.44
N ASN A 222 7.51 13.19 -16.44
CA ASN A 222 8.43 12.14 -16.89
C ASN A 222 9.75 12.71 -17.45
N ASP A 223 9.69 13.80 -18.19
CA ASP A 223 10.86 14.43 -18.80
C ASP A 223 11.51 15.56 -17.95
N ASN A 224 10.87 15.91 -16.84
CA ASN A 224 11.31 16.90 -15.85
C ASN A 224 11.47 18.31 -16.43
N ASP A 225 10.62 18.71 -17.38
CA ASP A 225 10.62 20.07 -17.93
C ASP A 225 9.82 21.08 -17.10
N GLY A 226 9.02 20.60 -16.14
CA GLY A 226 8.19 21.39 -15.24
C GLY A 226 6.73 21.51 -15.64
N VAL A 227 6.31 20.87 -16.73
CA VAL A 227 4.92 20.61 -17.12
C VAL A 227 4.56 19.19 -16.70
N THR A 228 3.45 19.01 -15.97
CA THR A 228 3.04 17.66 -15.55
C THR A 228 2.51 16.86 -16.74
N ASP A 229 2.64 15.53 -16.78
CA ASP A 229 2.24 14.72 -17.94
C ASP A 229 0.76 14.90 -18.32
N THR A 230 -0.11 15.18 -17.34
CA THR A 230 -1.53 15.46 -17.60
C THR A 230 -1.80 16.78 -18.32
N ALA A 231 -0.85 17.71 -18.26
CA ALA A 231 -0.87 19.02 -18.92
C ALA A 231 0.10 19.07 -20.12
N ASP A 232 0.95 18.05 -20.26
CA ASP A 232 1.99 17.93 -21.27
C ASP A 232 1.46 17.30 -22.56
N SER A 233 1.77 17.92 -23.70
CA SER A 233 1.41 17.39 -25.02
C SER A 233 2.42 16.36 -25.55
N CYS A 234 3.63 16.35 -25.00
CA CYS A 234 4.73 15.46 -25.27
C CYS A 234 5.39 14.93 -23.97
N PRO A 235 4.70 14.13 -23.12
CA PRO A 235 5.16 13.76 -21.77
C PRO A 235 6.58 13.17 -21.64
N ASP A 236 7.12 12.60 -22.73
CA ASP A 236 8.45 11.98 -22.75
C ASP A 236 9.53 12.88 -23.40
N GLN A 237 9.23 14.13 -23.73
CA GLN A 237 10.12 15.03 -24.48
C GLN A 237 10.18 16.44 -23.89
N PRO A 238 11.34 16.82 -23.30
CA PRO A 238 11.42 18.06 -22.58
C PRO A 238 11.25 19.27 -23.50
N GLU A 239 10.47 20.24 -23.05
CA GLU A 239 10.27 21.56 -23.66
C GLU A 239 11.60 22.30 -23.93
N ASP A 240 11.69 22.96 -25.09
CA ASP A 240 12.79 23.87 -25.41
C ASP A 240 12.35 25.32 -25.22
N LEU A 241 12.67 25.89 -24.05
CA LEU A 241 12.35 27.27 -23.65
C LEU A 241 12.92 28.36 -24.60
N ASP A 242 12.33 28.51 -25.79
CA ASP A 242 12.79 29.33 -26.90
C ASP A 242 11.91 30.58 -27.13
N GLY A 243 10.75 30.64 -26.46
CA GLY A 243 9.79 31.75 -26.51
C GLY A 243 8.63 31.55 -27.47
N ASP A 244 8.56 30.43 -28.19
CA ASP A 244 7.37 29.89 -28.83
C ASP A 244 6.81 28.77 -27.94
N ALA A 245 5.48 28.61 -27.95
CA ALA A 245 4.70 27.59 -27.23
C ALA A 245 5.10 27.08 -25.81
N ASP A 246 5.99 27.74 -25.02
CA ASP A 246 6.67 27.26 -23.78
C ASP A 246 5.81 26.72 -22.59
N GLN A 247 4.52 26.49 -22.77
CA GLN A 247 3.58 25.97 -21.77
C GLN A 247 2.88 24.69 -22.24
N ASP A 248 3.19 24.16 -23.43
CA ASP A 248 2.57 22.94 -23.95
C ASP A 248 3.40 21.66 -23.73
N GLY A 249 4.64 21.79 -23.23
CA GLY A 249 5.49 20.67 -22.84
C GLY A 249 6.12 19.96 -24.04
N CYS A 250 6.18 20.64 -25.19
CA CYS A 250 6.66 20.03 -26.43
C CYS A 250 7.78 20.86 -27.02
N PRO A 251 8.88 20.23 -27.47
CA PRO A 251 9.91 20.95 -28.19
C PRO A 251 9.37 21.50 -29.52
N ASP A 252 9.53 22.79 -29.73
CA ASP A 252 9.11 23.49 -30.92
C ASP A 252 10.07 23.21 -32.07
N THR A 253 9.56 22.62 -33.15
CA THR A 253 10.37 22.44 -34.36
C THR A 253 10.68 23.82 -34.95
N ALA A 254 11.94 24.25 -34.87
CA ALA A 254 12.42 25.49 -35.46
C ALA A 254 11.84 25.69 -36.87
N ASP A 255 10.91 26.62 -36.98
CA ASP A 255 10.08 26.80 -38.16
C ASP A 255 10.94 27.33 -39.33
N ILE A 256 11.58 26.41 -40.06
CA ILE A 256 12.42 26.68 -41.24
C ILE A 256 11.63 27.40 -42.34
N ALA A 257 10.30 27.47 -42.25
CA ALA A 257 9.45 28.30 -43.09
C ALA A 257 9.72 29.81 -42.92
N SER A 258 10.12 30.27 -41.73
CA SER A 258 10.34 31.69 -41.43
C SER A 258 11.66 32.24 -42.02
N ILE A 259 12.65 31.39 -42.28
CA ILE A 259 13.94 31.80 -42.87
C ILE A 259 13.82 32.05 -44.39
N LEU A 260 12.90 31.37 -45.08
CA LEU A 260 12.70 31.53 -46.54
C LEU A 260 11.92 32.82 -46.90
N GLY A 261 11.32 33.49 -45.92
CA GLY A 261 10.55 34.73 -46.12
C GLY A 261 11.40 35.97 -46.46
N TRP A 262 12.67 36.02 -46.07
CA TRP A 262 13.50 37.23 -46.21
C TRP A 262 14.41 37.25 -47.44
N THR A 263 14.56 36.16 -48.20
CA THR A 263 15.36 36.16 -49.43
C THR A 263 14.65 36.76 -50.65
N SER A 264 13.37 37.18 -50.52
CA SER A 264 12.58 37.71 -51.64
C SER A 264 12.60 39.24 -51.80
N ILE A 265 13.15 40.01 -50.85
CA ILE A 265 13.16 41.48 -50.92
C ILE A 265 14.60 41.98 -51.02
N GLY A 266 15.27 41.60 -52.11
CA GLY A 266 16.68 41.96 -52.33
C GLY A 266 17.15 42.01 -53.78
N THR A 267 16.27 41.88 -54.77
CA THR A 267 16.64 42.16 -56.17
C THR A 267 15.85 43.36 -56.67
N GLY A 268 16.30 44.52 -56.21
CA GLY A 268 16.03 45.78 -56.89
C GLY A 268 16.46 45.65 -58.35
N LEU A 269 15.47 45.72 -59.23
CA LEU A 269 15.62 45.89 -60.66
C LEU A 269 16.38 47.22 -60.92
N VAL A 270 17.68 47.13 -61.21
CA VAL A 270 18.47 48.22 -61.80
C VAL A 270 18.94 47.81 -63.19
N LEU A 271 18.71 48.70 -64.13
CA LEU A 271 18.68 48.53 -65.58
C LEU A 271 20.07 48.48 -66.27
N LEU A 272 20.04 47.97 -67.52
CA LEU A 272 20.92 48.24 -68.67
C LEU A 272 22.14 47.33 -68.91
N GLY A 273 21.96 46.42 -69.88
CA GLY A 273 22.97 46.13 -70.91
C GLY A 273 23.94 44.98 -70.66
N GLY A 274 23.71 43.85 -71.33
CA GLY A 274 24.75 42.86 -71.64
C GLY A 274 25.13 41.95 -70.48
N GLY A 275 24.43 40.82 -70.37
CA GLY A 275 24.50 39.91 -69.24
C GLY A 275 25.87 39.34 -68.90
N THR A 276 26.18 39.40 -67.61
CA THR A 276 26.67 38.29 -66.77
C THR A 276 26.33 38.66 -65.32
N ALA A 277 25.52 37.86 -64.64
CA ALA A 277 25.33 37.96 -63.20
C ALA A 277 26.20 36.89 -62.52
N LEU A 278 27.07 37.33 -61.61
CA LEU A 278 27.85 36.48 -60.73
C LEU A 278 27.07 36.31 -59.44
N PHE A 279 26.59 35.09 -59.16
CA PHE A 279 26.00 34.76 -57.86
C PHE A 279 27.02 33.93 -57.07
N ILE A 280 27.39 34.41 -55.89
CA ILE A 280 28.11 33.61 -54.90
C ILE A 280 27.03 33.11 -53.93
N VAL A 281 26.79 31.80 -53.90
CA VAL A 281 26.05 31.15 -52.82
C VAL A 281 27.06 30.33 -52.05
N GLY A 282 27.42 30.81 -50.86
CA GLY A 282 28.10 29.97 -49.88
C GLY A 282 27.03 29.18 -49.12
N SER A 283 27.11 27.86 -49.14
CA SER A 283 26.40 27.01 -48.18
C SER A 283 27.24 26.94 -46.90
N SER A 284 26.68 27.37 -45.77
CA SER A 284 27.25 27.08 -44.46
C SER A 284 27.06 25.59 -44.21
N LEU A 285 28.16 24.85 -44.05
CA LEU A 285 28.16 23.56 -43.38
C LEU A 285 28.26 23.88 -41.88
N GLN A 286 27.21 23.62 -41.12
CA GLN A 286 27.37 23.34 -39.71
C GLN A 286 26.97 21.90 -39.51
N ASP A 287 28.02 21.08 -39.44
CA ASP A 287 27.99 19.79 -38.77
C ASP A 287 27.32 19.96 -37.40
N GLU A 288 26.48 18.98 -37.12
CA GLU A 288 26.04 18.53 -35.80
C GLU A 288 27.08 18.83 -34.70
N VAL A 289 26.80 19.85 -33.88
CA VAL A 289 27.43 20.00 -32.56
C VAL A 289 26.40 19.56 -31.54
N ASN A 290 26.24 18.24 -31.43
CA ASN A 290 25.61 17.66 -30.27
C ASN A 290 26.69 17.47 -29.19
N HIS A 291 26.44 18.15 -28.06
CA HIS A 291 27.02 18.00 -26.72
C HIS A 291 28.20 18.92 -26.33
N PRO A 292 27.96 19.92 -25.47
CA PRO A 292 28.91 20.32 -24.45
C PRO A 292 28.56 19.66 -23.10
N GLU A 293 29.35 18.68 -22.69
CA GLU A 293 29.42 18.25 -21.29
C GLU A 293 30.05 19.38 -20.45
N LYS A 294 29.38 19.79 -19.37
CA LYS A 294 29.88 20.79 -18.41
C LYS A 294 30.80 20.12 -17.39
N VAL A 295 32.06 20.55 -17.31
CA VAL A 295 32.92 20.31 -16.14
C VAL A 295 33.47 21.64 -15.60
N ASP A 296 33.32 21.87 -14.29
CA ASP A 296 33.85 22.97 -13.46
C ASP A 296 33.31 24.40 -13.65
N GLY A 297 32.00 24.56 -13.86
CA GLY A 297 31.25 25.69 -13.28
C GLY A 297 31.60 27.12 -13.73
N VAL A 298 32.35 27.34 -14.82
CA VAL A 298 32.64 28.68 -15.35
C VAL A 298 32.29 28.76 -16.83
N VAL A 299 31.16 29.41 -17.14
CA VAL A 299 30.84 29.84 -18.51
C VAL A 299 31.64 31.10 -18.82
N ARG A 300 32.65 31.01 -19.69
CA ARG A 300 33.16 32.18 -20.42
C ARG A 300 32.50 32.19 -21.78
N GLY A 301 31.64 33.17 -22.03
CA GLY A 301 31.21 33.47 -23.39
C GLY A 301 32.42 33.88 -24.22
N MET A 302 32.65 33.19 -25.34
CA MET A 302 33.59 33.66 -26.35
C MET A 302 33.01 34.91 -27.01
N THR A 303 33.84 35.93 -27.18
CA THR A 303 33.45 37.11 -27.94
C THR A 303 33.51 36.83 -29.44
N GLN A 304 32.72 37.55 -30.24
CA GLN A 304 32.65 37.40 -31.70
C GLN A 304 34.03 37.53 -32.39
N GLN A 305 34.99 38.23 -31.77
CA GLN A 305 36.37 38.32 -32.27
C GLN A 305 37.21 37.07 -32.01
N GLU A 306 36.97 36.33 -30.92
CA GLU A 306 37.71 35.10 -30.59
C GLU A 306 37.28 33.93 -31.49
N ALA A 307 35.99 33.87 -31.84
CA ALA A 307 35.47 32.91 -32.82
C ALA A 307 36.03 33.15 -34.24
N GLN A 308 36.19 34.42 -34.63
CA GLN A 308 36.75 34.78 -35.94
C GLN A 308 38.23 34.41 -36.05
N GLN A 309 39.00 34.55 -34.97
CA GLN A 309 40.43 34.27 -34.97
C GLN A 309 40.75 32.77 -35.03
N GLN A 310 39.90 31.91 -34.47
CA GLN A 310 40.00 30.46 -34.67
C GLN A 310 39.70 30.04 -36.11
N PHE A 311 38.83 30.78 -36.81
CA PHE A 311 38.57 30.57 -38.23
C PHE A 311 39.76 30.95 -39.12
N ASP A 312 40.49 32.01 -38.75
CA ASP A 312 41.67 32.47 -39.51
C ASP A 312 42.92 31.60 -39.26
N ASP A 313 43.03 30.94 -38.11
CA ASP A 313 44.12 30.00 -37.79
C ASP A 313 43.89 28.58 -38.38
N GLY A 314 42.65 28.26 -38.79
CA GLY A 314 42.26 27.04 -39.48
C GLY A 314 42.62 27.06 -40.97
N GLY A 315 43.90 26.89 -41.30
CA GLY A 315 44.38 26.83 -42.68
C GLY A 315 43.73 25.71 -43.51
N LEU A 316 42.71 26.03 -44.31
CA LEU A 316 42.18 25.13 -45.35
C LEU A 316 41.84 25.88 -46.64
N TYR A 317 42.88 26.40 -47.30
CA TYR A 317 42.84 26.62 -48.76
C TYR A 317 43.32 25.35 -49.46
N GLN A 318 42.41 24.46 -49.86
CA GLN A 318 42.58 23.59 -51.03
C GLN A 318 41.21 23.32 -51.66
N GLY A 319 40.95 23.93 -52.82
CA GLY A 319 39.73 23.63 -53.59
C GLY A 319 39.24 24.69 -54.59
N LEU A 320 39.88 25.86 -54.71
CA LEU A 320 39.58 26.80 -55.79
C LEU A 320 40.24 26.35 -57.10
N GLY A 321 39.60 25.40 -57.79
CA GLY A 321 39.91 25.06 -59.17
C GLY A 321 39.26 26.06 -60.14
N ILE A 322 39.93 27.18 -60.43
CA ILE A 322 39.52 28.11 -61.49
C ILE A 322 39.86 27.47 -62.84
N GLY A 323 38.90 26.79 -63.45
CA GLY A 323 39.02 26.25 -64.80
C GLY A 323 38.65 27.29 -65.87
N LEU A 324 39.64 28.00 -66.41
CA LEU A 324 39.46 28.82 -67.61
C LEU A 324 39.69 27.92 -68.84
N MET A 325 38.62 27.52 -69.54
CA MET A 325 38.76 26.86 -70.85
C MET A 325 38.28 27.78 -71.97
N THR A 326 39.22 28.20 -72.81
CA THR A 326 38.95 28.79 -74.12
C THR A 326 38.97 27.67 -75.16
N LEU A 327 37.80 27.26 -75.65
CA LEU A 327 37.71 26.45 -76.87
C LEU A 327 36.62 27.02 -77.77
N GLY A 328 37.05 27.49 -78.94
CA GLY A 328 36.16 28.00 -79.98
C GLY A 328 35.28 26.91 -80.57
N GLY A 329 34.12 27.33 -81.07
CA GLY A 329 33.19 26.49 -81.82
C GLY A 329 31.99 26.07 -81.00
N ALA A 330 30.89 26.80 -81.17
CA ALA A 330 29.62 26.64 -80.48
C ALA A 330 29.04 25.21 -80.55
N LEU A 331 28.71 24.65 -79.38
CA LEU A 331 27.53 23.82 -79.13
C LEU A 331 27.24 23.87 -77.63
N ALA A 332 26.21 24.65 -77.29
CA ALA A 332 25.76 24.85 -75.91
C ALA A 332 24.94 23.63 -75.46
N ILE A 333 25.45 22.89 -74.48
CA ILE A 333 24.61 22.11 -73.58
C ILE A 333 24.43 22.99 -72.34
N THR A 334 23.31 23.70 -72.29
CA THR A 334 22.83 24.42 -71.12
C THR A 334 21.97 23.49 -70.29
N GLY A 335 22.36 23.23 -69.04
CA GLY A 335 21.45 22.65 -68.06
C GLY A 335 22.16 22.07 -66.85
N PRO A 336 21.78 22.47 -65.62
CA PRO A 336 22.10 21.69 -64.43
C PRO A 336 21.37 20.34 -64.49
N ILE A 337 22.05 19.26 -64.10
CA ILE A 337 21.41 17.97 -63.85
C ILE A 337 20.96 17.98 -62.39
N LEU A 338 19.64 17.91 -62.19
CA LEU A 338 19.00 17.82 -60.88
C LEU A 338 18.97 16.34 -60.46
N PHE A 339 19.62 16.01 -59.34
CA PHE A 339 19.35 14.76 -58.63
C PHE A 339 18.35 15.06 -57.52
N LEU A 340 17.17 14.45 -57.58
CA LEU A 340 16.25 14.38 -56.46
C LEU A 340 16.34 12.96 -55.90
N ALA A 341 16.86 12.82 -54.69
CA ALA A 341 16.63 11.65 -53.86
C ALA A 341 15.77 12.12 -52.69
N SER A 342 14.61 11.50 -52.52
CA SER A 342 13.73 11.68 -51.36
C SER A 342 13.45 10.28 -50.82
N SER A 343 13.66 10.12 -49.52
CA SER A 343 13.02 9.10 -48.70
C SER A 343 13.07 9.59 -47.25
N GLU A 344 11.99 10.25 -46.85
CA GLU A 344 11.51 10.21 -45.46
C GLU A 344 10.51 9.04 -45.36
N ASP A 345 10.46 8.48 -44.16
CA ASP A 345 9.60 7.43 -43.61
C ASP A 345 10.23 6.02 -43.46
N ASP A 346 10.01 5.52 -42.24
CA ASP A 346 10.50 4.29 -41.63
C ASP A 346 10.16 2.98 -42.37
N GLU A 347 11.09 2.03 -42.23
CA GLU A 347 11.07 0.60 -42.56
C GLU A 347 11.04 0.10 -44.03
N PRO A 348 11.84 -0.96 -44.36
CA PRO A 348 12.12 -1.36 -45.74
C PRO A 348 11.16 -2.44 -46.26
N LYS A 349 10.42 -2.15 -47.33
CA LYS A 349 9.89 -3.20 -48.23
C LYS A 349 10.28 -2.91 -49.67
N ALA A 350 11.02 -3.87 -50.23
CA ALA A 350 11.55 -3.89 -51.57
C ALA A 350 10.48 -3.56 -52.64
N ALA A 351 10.75 -2.55 -53.47
CA ALA A 351 10.12 -2.41 -54.78
C ALA A 351 11.03 -1.65 -55.75
N ASP A 352 11.25 -2.29 -56.89
CA ASP A 352 12.07 -1.88 -58.04
C ASP A 352 11.88 -0.42 -58.47
N GLN A 353 12.99 0.32 -58.60
CA GLN A 353 12.99 1.59 -59.32
C GLN A 353 13.54 1.40 -60.75
N SER A 354 12.62 1.49 -61.72
CA SER A 354 12.92 1.39 -63.15
C SER A 354 13.24 2.77 -63.73
N LEU A 355 14.46 2.97 -64.21
CA LEU A 355 14.83 4.16 -64.99
C LEU A 355 14.46 3.97 -66.47
N LEU A 356 13.47 4.72 -66.95
CA LEU A 356 13.09 4.75 -68.36
C LEU A 356 13.89 5.84 -69.10
N VAL A 357 14.80 5.43 -69.98
CA VAL A 357 15.50 6.32 -70.93
C VAL A 357 15.10 5.95 -72.35
N ILE A 358 14.58 6.91 -73.13
CA ILE A 358 14.28 6.72 -74.57
C ILE A 358 15.35 7.45 -75.42
N PRO A 359 15.95 6.80 -76.45
CA PRO A 359 17.27 7.18 -76.98
C PRO A 359 17.25 7.98 -78.29
N GLY A 360 18.40 8.61 -78.59
CA GLY A 360 18.87 9.01 -79.92
C GLY A 360 20.26 8.40 -80.21
N PRO A 361 20.69 8.30 -81.48
CA PRO A 361 21.06 7.03 -82.10
C PRO A 361 22.51 6.59 -81.87
N GLY A 362 22.70 5.33 -81.48
CA GLY A 362 24.01 4.68 -81.32
C GLY A 362 24.30 4.06 -79.95
N SER A 363 23.28 3.87 -79.11
CA SER A 363 23.41 3.41 -77.72
C SER A 363 23.86 1.95 -77.60
N VAL A 364 24.94 1.73 -76.83
CA VAL A 364 25.29 0.47 -76.17
C VAL A 364 24.73 0.52 -74.75
N THR A 365 23.98 -0.51 -74.35
CA THR A 365 23.42 -0.64 -72.99
C THR A 365 24.48 -1.21 -72.06
N VAL A 366 24.68 -0.58 -70.89
CA VAL A 366 25.46 -1.16 -69.79
C VAL A 366 24.49 -1.44 -68.64
N GLU A 367 24.36 -2.71 -68.28
CA GLU A 367 23.62 -3.19 -67.13
C GLU A 367 24.58 -3.21 -65.94
N VAL A 368 24.32 -2.39 -64.92
CA VAL A 368 25.03 -2.49 -63.64
C VAL A 368 24.09 -3.19 -62.66
N ARG A 369 24.48 -4.39 -62.25
CA ARG A 369 23.84 -5.12 -61.15
C ARG A 369 24.62 -4.82 -59.87
N PHE A 370 23.92 -4.59 -58.77
CA PHE A 370 24.46 -4.80 -57.44
C PHE A 370 23.93 -6.14 -56.92
#